data_AF-A0A2D5USA2-F1
#
_entry.id   AF-A0A2D5USA2-F1
#
_cell.length_a   1.000
_cell.length_b   1.000
_cell.length_c   1.000
_cell.angle_alpha   90.00
_cell.angle_beta   90.00
_cell.angle_gamma   90.00
#
_symmetry.space_group_name_H-M   'P 1'
#
loop_
_entity.id
_entity.type
_entity.pdbx_description
1 polymer ?
#
loop_
_entity_poly.entity_id
_entity_poly.type
_entity_poly.pdbx_seq_one_letter_code
_entity_poly.pdbx_strand_id
1 'polypeptide(L)'
;MSLSRRKRSDKRPTDQATNPAPVGGGHQGRWTRIIIAAVVIALIAGTIGFFAYQQYVAPYRLVVITVDDTDIRMDYFLKRITLAGEVDPISMLTQLTEEQIIILGAPQYGIEVSPEEIDETLKTMFLGDSESFSESEFKEWYRQSLNESELSDTEYRDILAIGLLSSRLHRYLAERVPTVAEQVQIHIIFVETFEEAEEARSRWAAGEDFGDLARELSLDEITGEQGGELGWFPQGGTLNPEVEFEAFSLATGNVSQPITFVGEEATPQGEPVPAILGYYIIKVSDKAAARELDEASLNAIKSNALAEWISVERGKHTVKWHGFNNGFDSYTDAWIRFQMAKP
;
A
#
# COMPACT_ATOMS: atom_id res chain seq x y z
N MET A 1 -117.42 -55.52 -5.71
CA MET A 1 -117.25 -56.61 -4.73
C MET A 1 -116.08 -56.25 -3.81
N SER A 2 -116.28 -56.29 -2.48
CA SER A 2 -115.30 -56.75 -1.45
C SER A 2 -113.88 -56.13 -1.45
N LEU A 3 -113.27 -55.60 -0.38
CA LEU A 3 -113.49 -55.64 1.07
C LEU A 3 -112.59 -54.57 1.74
N SER A 4 -112.97 -54.19 2.95
CA SER A 4 -112.29 -53.31 3.91
C SER A 4 -110.98 -53.87 4.51
N ARG A 5 -110.00 -53.02 4.88
CA ARG A 5 -109.61 -52.63 6.28
C ARG A 5 -108.17 -52.08 6.45
N ARG A 6 -108.09 -51.04 7.30
CA ARG A 6 -107.06 -50.65 8.31
C ARG A 6 -105.73 -49.94 7.93
N LYS A 7 -105.73 -48.62 8.20
CA LYS A 7 -105.01 -47.86 9.28
C LYS A 7 -103.47 -47.98 9.41
N ARG A 8 -102.73 -46.88 9.17
CA ARG A 8 -101.88 -46.16 10.17
C ARG A 8 -101.24 -44.87 9.61
N SER A 9 -100.99 -43.98 10.55
CA SER A 9 -100.44 -42.61 10.52
C SER A 9 -98.95 -42.53 10.16
N ASP A 10 -98.52 -41.51 9.40
CA ASP A 10 -97.46 -40.60 9.87
C ASP A 10 -97.36 -39.28 9.07
N LYS A 11 -96.76 -38.29 9.74
CA LYS A 11 -96.69 -36.84 9.50
C LYS A 11 -96.04 -36.41 8.16
N ARG A 12 -96.49 -35.28 7.60
CA ARG A 12 -95.76 -34.48 6.58
C ARG A 12 -95.30 -33.16 7.18
N PRO A 13 -94.07 -32.68 6.90
CA PRO A 13 -93.61 -31.36 7.31
C PRO A 13 -93.90 -30.28 6.26
N THR A 14 -93.89 -29.05 6.77
CA THR A 14 -94.26 -27.76 6.20
C THR A 14 -93.22 -27.20 5.20
N ASP A 15 -93.71 -26.55 4.13
CA ASP A 15 -92.91 -25.76 3.17
C ASP A 15 -92.29 -24.51 3.83
N GLN A 16 -91.01 -24.24 3.52
CA GLN A 16 -90.38 -22.93 3.71
C GLN A 16 -89.56 -22.51 2.47
N ALA A 17 -89.58 -21.20 2.25
CA ALA A 17 -89.19 -20.43 1.08
C ALA A 17 -87.77 -20.62 0.56
N THR A 18 -87.65 -20.49 -0.77
CA THR A 18 -86.43 -20.33 -1.56
C THR A 18 -85.75 -18.97 -1.30
N ASN A 19 -84.47 -18.99 -0.96
CA ASN A 19 -83.55 -17.84 -1.09
C ASN A 19 -82.61 -18.07 -2.30
N PRO A 20 -82.20 -17.03 -3.05
CA PRO A 20 -81.33 -17.20 -4.21
C PRO A 20 -79.88 -17.46 -3.79
N ALA A 21 -79.16 -18.20 -4.62
CA ALA A 21 -77.78 -18.63 -4.41
C ALA A 21 -76.78 -17.45 -4.31
N PRO A 22 -75.70 -17.56 -3.50
CA PRO A 22 -74.63 -16.59 -3.54
C PRO A 22 -73.82 -16.73 -4.83
N VAL A 23 -73.67 -15.61 -5.54
CA VAL A 23 -72.81 -15.43 -6.71
C VAL A 23 -71.36 -15.77 -6.35
N GLY A 24 -70.76 -16.69 -7.10
CA GLY A 24 -69.37 -17.10 -6.94
C GLY A 24 -68.39 -15.96 -7.23
N GLY A 25 -67.66 -15.53 -6.19
CA GLY A 25 -66.61 -14.50 -6.29
C GLY A 25 -65.39 -14.79 -5.40
N GLY A 26 -65.09 -16.06 -5.11
CA GLY A 26 -64.08 -16.46 -4.10
C GLY A 26 -62.65 -16.69 -4.61
N HIS A 27 -62.43 -16.77 -5.93
CA HIS A 27 -61.11 -17.12 -6.47
C HIS A 27 -60.23 -15.91 -6.77
N GLN A 28 -60.78 -14.78 -7.21
CA GLN A 28 -59.99 -13.62 -7.66
C GLN A 28 -59.21 -12.96 -6.50
N GLY A 29 -59.84 -12.75 -5.33
CA GLY A 29 -59.18 -12.14 -4.17
C GLY A 29 -58.13 -13.02 -3.48
N ARG A 30 -58.19 -14.35 -3.63
CA ARG A 30 -57.21 -15.27 -3.05
C ARG A 30 -55.90 -15.26 -3.83
N TRP A 31 -55.97 -15.24 -5.16
CA TRP A 31 -54.80 -15.08 -6.03
C TRP A 31 -54.15 -13.71 -5.87
N THR A 32 -54.93 -12.64 -5.77
CA THR A 32 -54.39 -11.29 -5.48
C THR A 32 -53.61 -11.25 -4.17
N ARG A 33 -54.10 -11.90 -3.10
CA ARG A 33 -53.38 -11.98 -1.80
C ARG A 33 -52.10 -12.80 -1.88
N ILE A 34 -52.09 -13.90 -2.63
CA ILE A 34 -50.89 -14.72 -2.85
C ILE A 34 -49.83 -13.93 -3.64
N ILE A 35 -50.25 -13.20 -4.68
CA ILE A 35 -49.36 -12.35 -5.48
C ILE A 35 -48.79 -11.22 -4.61
N ILE A 36 -49.61 -10.53 -3.82
CA ILE A 36 -49.14 -9.48 -2.90
C ILE A 36 -48.15 -10.06 -1.88
N ALA A 37 -48.46 -11.21 -1.27
CA ALA A 37 -47.55 -11.86 -0.33
C ALA A 37 -46.21 -12.25 -0.99
N ALA A 38 -46.25 -12.79 -2.21
CA ALA A 38 -45.05 -13.14 -2.97
C ALA A 38 -44.21 -11.89 -3.32
N VAL A 39 -44.86 -10.79 -3.72
CA VAL A 39 -44.18 -9.50 -3.97
C VAL A 39 -43.55 -8.95 -2.69
N VAL A 40 -44.25 -9.00 -1.56
CA VAL A 40 -43.71 -8.56 -0.27
C VAL A 40 -42.51 -9.41 0.15
N ILE A 41 -42.57 -10.73 0.01
CA ILE A 41 -41.44 -11.63 0.29
C ILE A 41 -40.26 -11.33 -0.63
N ALA A 42 -40.50 -11.13 -1.94
CA ALA A 42 -39.47 -10.78 -2.90
C ALA A 42 -38.82 -9.42 -2.57
N LEU A 43 -39.61 -8.42 -2.14
CA LEU A 43 -39.10 -7.12 -1.70
C LEU A 43 -38.27 -7.25 -0.42
N ILE A 44 -38.71 -8.04 0.55
CA ILE A 44 -37.95 -8.32 1.78
C ILE A 44 -36.65 -9.02 1.44
N ALA A 45 -36.68 -10.08 0.63
CA ALA A 45 -35.49 -10.80 0.20
C ALA A 45 -34.52 -9.90 -0.59
N GLY A 46 -35.04 -9.05 -1.48
CA GLY A 46 -34.25 -8.06 -2.21
C GLY A 46 -33.62 -7.02 -1.28
N THR A 47 -34.35 -6.57 -0.26
CA THR A 47 -33.85 -5.63 0.75
C THR A 47 -32.75 -6.26 1.60
N ILE A 48 -32.96 -7.48 2.11
CA ILE A 48 -31.96 -8.24 2.85
C ILE A 48 -30.72 -8.48 1.99
N GLY A 49 -30.91 -8.89 0.72
CA GLY A 49 -29.83 -9.09 -0.24
C GLY A 49 -29.05 -7.80 -0.51
N PHE A 50 -29.73 -6.66 -0.65
CA PHE A 50 -29.09 -5.35 -0.82
C PHE A 50 -28.25 -4.96 0.41
N PHE A 51 -28.79 -5.07 1.62
CA PHE A 51 -28.03 -4.77 2.84
C PHE A 51 -26.87 -5.74 3.05
N ALA A 52 -27.06 -7.04 2.79
CA ALA A 52 -25.98 -8.02 2.83
C ALA A 52 -24.88 -7.68 1.81
N TYR A 53 -25.25 -7.31 0.59
CA TYR A 53 -24.28 -6.87 -0.42
C TYR A 53 -23.50 -5.64 0.03
N GLN A 54 -24.19 -4.61 0.54
CA GLN A 54 -23.56 -3.38 1.03
C GLN A 54 -22.62 -3.63 2.21
N GLN A 55 -22.97 -4.57 3.10
CA GLN A 55 -22.19 -4.88 4.30
C GLN A 55 -21.00 -5.80 4.02
N TYR A 56 -21.17 -6.81 3.16
CA TYR A 56 -20.22 -7.92 3.05
C TYR A 56 -19.48 -8.01 1.71
N VAL A 57 -19.95 -7.33 0.66
CA VAL A 57 -19.37 -7.47 -0.70
C VAL A 57 -18.89 -6.13 -1.24
N ALA A 58 -19.70 -5.07 -1.14
CA ALA A 58 -19.37 -3.75 -1.68
C ALA A 58 -18.03 -3.19 -1.17
N PRO A 59 -17.68 -3.32 0.13
CA PRO A 59 -16.40 -2.80 0.64
C PRO A 59 -15.18 -3.43 -0.03
N TYR A 60 -15.22 -4.72 -0.34
CA TYR A 60 -14.12 -5.44 -1.00
C TYR A 60 -13.98 -5.10 -2.48
N ARG A 61 -15.04 -4.56 -3.11
CA ARG A 61 -15.01 -4.14 -4.52
C ARG A 61 -14.61 -2.68 -4.72
N LEU A 62 -14.41 -1.94 -3.63
CA LEU A 62 -13.96 -0.55 -3.66
C LEU A 62 -12.59 -0.48 -4.35
N VAL A 63 -12.41 0.48 -5.26
CA VAL A 63 -11.07 0.85 -5.76
C VAL A 63 -10.35 1.60 -4.65
N VAL A 64 -9.12 1.21 -4.33
CA VAL A 64 -8.30 1.80 -3.27
C VAL A 64 -7.11 2.58 -3.82
N ILE A 65 -6.61 2.19 -5.00
CA ILE A 65 -5.55 2.91 -5.70
C ILE A 65 -5.98 3.04 -7.15
N THR A 66 -5.80 4.24 -7.70
CA THR A 66 -5.87 4.50 -9.13
C THR A 66 -4.55 5.12 -9.56
N VAL A 67 -3.89 4.51 -10.55
CA VAL A 67 -2.73 5.09 -11.23
C VAL A 67 -3.06 5.21 -12.71
N ASP A 68 -3.21 6.45 -13.17
CA ASP A 68 -3.79 6.80 -14.48
C ASP A 68 -5.15 6.13 -14.71
N ASP A 69 -5.21 5.13 -15.58
CA ASP A 69 -6.42 4.37 -15.92
C ASP A 69 -6.44 2.95 -15.29
N THR A 70 -5.48 2.65 -14.40
CA THR A 70 -5.38 1.34 -13.74
C THR A 70 -5.88 1.40 -12.30
N ASP A 71 -6.90 0.59 -12.01
CA ASP A 71 -7.53 0.50 -10.70
C ASP A 71 -7.08 -0.75 -9.94
N ILE A 72 -6.69 -0.58 -8.68
CA ILE A 72 -6.47 -1.66 -7.72
C ILE A 72 -7.60 -1.65 -6.71
N ARG A 73 -8.21 -2.82 -6.50
CA ARG A 73 -9.35 -3.01 -5.61
C ARG A 73 -8.95 -3.47 -4.21
N MET A 74 -9.84 -3.20 -3.25
CA MET A 74 -9.68 -3.52 -1.83
C MET A 74 -9.49 -5.03 -1.59
N ASP A 75 -10.15 -5.90 -2.35
CA ASP A 75 -9.97 -7.36 -2.26
C ASP A 75 -8.51 -7.77 -2.51
N TYR A 76 -7.93 -7.33 -3.63
CA TYR A 76 -6.52 -7.59 -3.94
C TYR A 76 -5.59 -6.94 -2.93
N PHE A 77 -5.86 -5.69 -2.56
CA PHE A 77 -5.08 -4.96 -1.56
C PHE A 77 -5.00 -5.69 -0.21
N LEU A 78 -6.13 -6.19 0.30
CA LEU A 78 -6.16 -6.97 1.54
C LEU A 78 -5.37 -8.28 1.41
N LYS A 79 -5.49 -9.00 0.29
CA LYS A 79 -4.66 -10.20 0.04
C LYS A 79 -3.17 -9.87 0.05
N ARG A 80 -2.77 -8.74 -0.54
CA ARG A 80 -1.38 -8.28 -0.56
C ARG A 80 -0.86 -7.91 0.82
N ILE A 81 -1.67 -7.28 1.67
CA ILE A 81 -1.35 -7.07 3.08
C ILE A 81 -1.13 -8.42 3.78
N THR A 82 -2.09 -9.34 3.68
CA THR A 82 -2.01 -10.64 4.34
C THR A 82 -0.79 -11.44 3.88
N LEU A 83 -0.48 -11.41 2.57
CA LEU A 83 0.71 -12.05 2.01
C LEU A 83 2.02 -11.45 2.53
N ALA A 84 2.08 -10.12 2.69
CA ALA A 84 3.27 -9.43 3.17
C ALA A 84 3.50 -9.57 4.68
N GLY A 85 2.46 -9.89 5.45
CA GLY A 85 2.53 -10.08 6.90
C GLY A 85 2.27 -8.79 7.69
N GLU A 86 3.13 -8.45 8.64
CA GLU A 86 3.00 -7.29 9.55
C GLU A 86 3.28 -5.94 8.85
N VAL A 87 2.62 -5.69 7.70
CA VAL A 87 2.72 -4.42 6.96
C VAL A 87 1.48 -3.58 7.23
N ASP A 88 1.68 -2.30 7.56
CA ASP A 88 0.57 -1.38 7.75
C ASP A 88 -0.08 -0.98 6.41
N PRO A 89 -1.36 -0.54 6.40
CA PRO A 89 -2.07 -0.23 5.17
C PRO A 89 -1.43 0.88 4.33
N ILE A 90 -0.79 1.89 4.93
CA ILE A 90 -0.18 2.99 4.18
C ILE A 90 1.08 2.52 3.46
N SER A 91 1.90 1.69 4.11
CA SER A 91 3.06 1.06 3.47
C SER A 91 2.63 0.19 2.28
N MET A 92 1.55 -0.59 2.41
CA MET A 92 1.03 -1.37 1.28
C MET A 92 0.48 -0.49 0.16
N LEU A 93 -0.21 0.62 0.46
CA LEU A 93 -0.68 1.56 -0.59
C LEU A 93 0.50 2.12 -1.39
N THR A 94 1.57 2.47 -0.68
CA THR A 94 2.81 2.97 -1.28
C THR A 94 3.43 1.90 -2.15
N GLN A 95 3.65 0.69 -1.63
CA GLN A 95 4.21 -0.42 -2.39
C GLN A 95 3.43 -0.72 -3.67
N LEU A 96 2.10 -0.89 -3.60
CA LEU A 96 1.30 -1.21 -4.78
C LEU A 96 1.26 -0.05 -5.79
N THR A 97 1.34 1.19 -5.32
CA THR A 97 1.50 2.35 -6.20
C THR A 97 2.82 2.25 -6.96
N GLU A 98 3.93 2.02 -6.26
CA GLU A 98 5.27 1.90 -6.85
C GLU A 98 5.36 0.73 -7.84
N GLU A 99 4.77 -0.41 -7.51
CA GLU A 99 4.68 -1.55 -8.43
C GLU A 99 3.97 -1.18 -9.74
N GLN A 100 2.89 -0.38 -9.65
CA GLN A 100 2.18 0.10 -10.84
C GLN A 100 3.02 1.11 -11.65
N ILE A 101 3.80 1.97 -10.99
CA ILE A 101 4.76 2.85 -11.66
C ILE A 101 5.83 2.03 -12.40
N ILE A 102 6.33 0.96 -11.79
CA ILE A 102 7.28 0.03 -12.45
C ILE A 102 6.63 -0.63 -13.66
N ILE A 103 5.40 -1.15 -13.54
CA ILE A 103 4.67 -1.78 -14.66
C ILE A 103 4.54 -0.81 -15.85
N LEU A 104 4.17 0.44 -15.58
CA LEU A 104 3.97 1.44 -16.63
C LEU A 104 5.29 1.93 -17.24
N GLY A 105 6.33 2.07 -16.43
CA GLY A 105 7.59 2.67 -16.83
C GLY A 105 8.64 1.69 -17.37
N ALA A 106 8.69 0.44 -16.92
CA ALA A 106 9.71 -0.53 -17.36
C ALA A 106 9.75 -0.78 -18.90
N PRO A 107 8.60 -0.85 -19.61
CA PRO A 107 8.60 -1.08 -21.06
C PRO A 107 9.34 0.01 -21.87
N GLN A 108 9.47 1.24 -21.35
CA GLN A 108 10.20 2.31 -22.04
C GLN A 108 11.71 2.01 -22.19
N TYR A 109 12.22 1.06 -21.40
CA TYR A 109 13.60 0.56 -21.45
C TYR A 109 13.73 -0.78 -22.20
N GLY A 110 12.63 -1.27 -22.81
CA GLY A 110 12.57 -2.62 -23.39
C GLY A 110 12.63 -3.73 -22.34
N ILE A 111 12.23 -3.43 -21.10
CA ILE A 111 12.19 -4.40 -20.00
C ILE A 111 10.78 -4.96 -19.91
N GLU A 112 10.66 -6.23 -20.25
CA GLU A 112 9.42 -6.99 -20.23
C GLU A 112 9.67 -8.35 -19.56
N VAL A 113 8.59 -9.03 -19.18
CA VAL A 113 8.62 -10.38 -18.60
C VAL A 113 7.66 -11.25 -19.41
N SER A 114 8.17 -12.38 -19.88
CA SER A 114 7.40 -13.37 -20.63
C SER A 114 6.73 -14.41 -19.71
N PRO A 115 5.63 -15.04 -20.13
CA PRO A 115 4.99 -16.11 -19.37
C PRO A 115 5.94 -17.28 -19.05
N GLU A 116 6.84 -17.60 -19.99
CA GLU A 116 7.83 -18.67 -19.81
C GLU A 116 8.81 -18.35 -18.67
N GLU A 117 9.23 -17.09 -18.53
CA GLU A 117 10.11 -16.67 -17.43
C GLU A 117 9.41 -16.74 -16.07
N ILE A 118 8.10 -16.49 -16.02
CA ILE A 118 7.29 -16.66 -14.81
C ILE A 118 7.21 -18.16 -14.46
N ASP A 119 6.98 -19.03 -15.45
CA ASP A 119 6.95 -20.48 -15.25
C ASP A 119 8.30 -21.03 -14.74
N GLU A 120 9.42 -20.57 -15.31
CA GLU A 120 10.75 -20.95 -14.84
C GLU A 120 11.03 -20.42 -13.42
N THR A 121 10.52 -19.23 -13.09
CA THR A 121 10.63 -18.67 -11.74
C THR A 121 9.86 -19.50 -10.72
N LEU A 122 8.62 -19.90 -11.05
CA LEU A 122 7.80 -20.80 -10.23
C LEU A 122 8.52 -22.13 -9.97
N LYS A 123 9.08 -22.74 -11.03
CA LYS A 123 9.84 -23.99 -10.90
C LYS A 123 11.08 -23.81 -10.03
N THR A 124 11.80 -22.69 -10.16
CA THR A 124 12.97 -22.37 -9.35
C THR A 124 12.61 -22.24 -7.87
N MET A 125 11.52 -21.52 -7.56
CA MET A 125 11.02 -21.38 -6.20
C MET A 125 10.62 -22.73 -5.59
N PHE A 126 10.01 -23.62 -6.39
CA PHE A 126 9.64 -24.95 -5.95
C PHE A 126 10.85 -25.88 -5.73
N LEU A 127 11.80 -25.86 -6.67
CA LEU A 127 13.00 -26.70 -6.63
C LEU A 127 13.86 -26.41 -5.40
N GLY A 128 14.04 -25.14 -5.05
CA GLY A 128 14.99 -24.73 -4.01
C GLY A 128 16.39 -25.31 -4.30
N ASP A 129 16.92 -26.08 -3.36
CA ASP A 129 18.22 -26.77 -3.49
C ASP A 129 18.13 -28.17 -4.12
N SER A 130 16.93 -28.63 -4.51
CA SER A 130 16.72 -29.97 -5.04
C SER A 130 17.25 -30.08 -6.49
N GLU A 131 17.82 -31.23 -6.86
CA GLU A 131 18.33 -31.45 -8.22
C GLU A 131 17.23 -31.77 -9.25
N SER A 132 16.07 -32.26 -8.81
CA SER A 132 14.95 -32.62 -9.70
C SER A 132 13.63 -32.68 -8.93
N PHE A 133 12.52 -32.63 -9.67
CA PHE A 133 11.17 -32.78 -9.15
C PHE A 133 10.26 -33.50 -10.14
N SER A 134 9.13 -34.02 -9.66
CA SER A 134 8.05 -34.50 -10.54
C SER A 134 7.00 -33.43 -10.82
N GLU A 135 6.45 -33.44 -12.03
CA GLU A 135 5.34 -32.54 -12.44
C GLU A 135 4.14 -32.59 -11.47
N SER A 136 3.87 -33.75 -10.87
CA SER A 136 2.80 -33.91 -9.88
C SER A 136 3.08 -33.18 -8.57
N GLU A 137 4.32 -33.21 -8.09
CA GLU A 137 4.69 -32.51 -6.86
C GLU A 137 4.65 -31.00 -7.07
N PHE A 138 5.17 -30.50 -8.21
CA PHE A 138 5.09 -29.08 -8.56
C PHE A 138 3.65 -28.59 -8.61
N LYS A 139 2.77 -29.34 -9.30
CA LYS A 139 1.36 -28.98 -9.40
C LYS A 139 0.66 -28.93 -8.04
N GLU A 140 0.96 -29.87 -7.16
CA GLU A 140 0.36 -29.90 -5.82
C GLU A 140 0.89 -28.77 -4.94
N TRP A 141 2.20 -28.50 -4.97
CA TRP A 141 2.80 -27.35 -4.31
C TRP A 141 2.17 -26.04 -4.80
N TYR A 142 2.08 -25.85 -6.12
CA TYR A 142 1.53 -24.62 -6.67
C TYR A 142 0.06 -24.43 -6.29
N ARG A 143 -0.74 -25.52 -6.34
CA ARG A 143 -2.11 -25.52 -5.84
C ARG A 143 -2.18 -25.12 -4.38
N GLN A 144 -1.28 -25.62 -3.54
CA GLN A 144 -1.21 -25.27 -2.13
C GLN A 144 -0.84 -23.79 -1.93
N SER A 145 0.15 -23.28 -2.64
CA SER A 145 0.55 -21.86 -2.59
C SER A 145 -0.59 -20.91 -2.96
N LEU A 146 -1.40 -21.25 -3.97
CA LEU A 146 -2.59 -20.47 -4.34
C LEU A 146 -3.66 -20.50 -3.23
N ASN A 147 -3.86 -21.64 -2.57
CA ASN A 147 -4.83 -21.74 -1.49
C ASN A 147 -4.36 -20.97 -0.24
N GLU A 148 -3.08 -21.06 0.12
CA GLU A 148 -2.52 -20.39 1.30
C GLU A 148 -2.46 -18.87 1.14
N SER A 149 -2.19 -18.38 -0.07
CA SER A 149 -2.17 -16.95 -0.37
C SER A 149 -3.54 -16.34 -0.66
N GLU A 150 -4.57 -17.18 -0.88
CA GLU A 150 -5.90 -16.78 -1.37
C GLU A 150 -5.90 -16.00 -2.69
N LEU A 151 -4.79 -16.06 -3.43
CA LEU A 151 -4.62 -15.46 -4.74
C LEU A 151 -5.14 -16.38 -5.84
N SER A 152 -5.69 -15.79 -6.89
CA SER A 152 -5.87 -16.48 -8.16
C SER A 152 -4.53 -16.74 -8.84
N ASP A 153 -4.50 -17.70 -9.78
CA ASP A 153 -3.33 -18.00 -10.62
C ASP A 153 -2.79 -16.72 -11.29
N THR A 154 -3.68 -15.89 -11.84
CA THR A 154 -3.30 -14.61 -12.47
C THR A 154 -2.67 -13.65 -11.45
N GLU A 155 -3.33 -13.39 -10.32
CA GLU A 155 -2.78 -12.48 -9.30
C GLU A 155 -1.41 -12.94 -8.77
N TYR A 156 -1.23 -14.25 -8.57
CA TYR A 156 0.04 -14.82 -8.12
C TYR A 156 1.14 -14.65 -9.17
N ARG A 157 0.84 -14.93 -10.44
CA ARG A 157 1.78 -14.75 -11.56
C ARG A 157 2.13 -13.29 -11.80
N ASP A 158 1.18 -12.38 -11.64
CA ASP A 158 1.41 -10.94 -11.78
C ASP A 158 2.39 -10.44 -10.72
N ILE A 159 2.27 -10.89 -9.46
CA ILE A 159 3.22 -10.55 -8.39
C ILE A 159 4.64 -11.02 -8.74
N LEU A 160 4.79 -12.22 -9.30
CA LEU A 160 6.09 -12.71 -9.76
C LEU A 160 6.64 -11.88 -10.92
N ALA A 161 5.78 -11.53 -11.89
CA ALA A 161 6.16 -10.69 -13.01
C ALA A 161 6.65 -9.32 -12.54
N ILE A 162 5.96 -8.69 -11.57
CA ILE A 162 6.35 -7.42 -10.97
C ILE A 162 7.72 -7.54 -10.29
N GLY A 163 7.97 -8.61 -9.52
CA GLY A 163 9.28 -8.84 -8.89
C GLY A 163 10.41 -8.97 -9.92
N LEU A 164 10.17 -9.68 -11.02
CA LEU A 164 11.12 -9.82 -12.12
C LEU A 164 11.36 -8.49 -12.86
N LEU A 165 10.29 -7.72 -13.15
CA LEU A 165 10.38 -6.39 -13.75
C LEU A 165 11.20 -5.44 -12.87
N SER A 166 10.86 -5.37 -11.59
CA SER A 166 11.56 -4.55 -10.58
C SER A 166 13.05 -4.89 -10.53
N SER A 167 13.39 -6.19 -10.42
CA SER A 167 14.79 -6.65 -10.39
C SER A 167 15.56 -6.29 -11.67
N ARG A 168 14.95 -6.47 -12.84
CA ARG A 168 15.58 -6.13 -14.14
C ARG A 168 15.78 -4.63 -14.28
N LEU A 169 14.78 -3.84 -13.92
CA LEU A 169 14.85 -2.39 -14.00
C LEU A 169 15.91 -1.85 -13.05
N HIS A 170 15.95 -2.34 -11.79
CA HIS A 170 17.01 -1.98 -10.86
C HIS A 170 18.40 -2.29 -11.45
N ARG A 171 18.64 -3.51 -11.93
CA ARG A 171 19.93 -3.88 -12.54
C ARG A 171 20.28 -2.97 -13.72
N TYR A 172 19.32 -2.72 -14.60
CA TYR A 172 19.49 -1.85 -15.77
C TYR A 172 19.93 -0.43 -15.36
N LEU A 173 19.30 0.14 -14.33
CA LEU A 173 19.62 1.46 -13.80
C LEU A 173 20.98 1.47 -13.08
N ALA A 174 21.23 0.48 -12.22
CA ALA A 174 22.47 0.34 -11.46
C ALA A 174 23.71 0.21 -12.35
N GLU A 175 23.62 -0.53 -13.45
CA GLU A 175 24.71 -0.66 -14.43
C GLU A 175 25.03 0.66 -15.17
N ARG A 176 24.10 1.62 -15.14
CA ARG A 176 24.22 2.93 -15.82
C ARG A 176 24.55 4.08 -14.87
N VAL A 177 24.70 3.81 -13.58
CA VAL A 177 25.18 4.80 -12.61
C VAL A 177 26.59 5.26 -13.03
N PRO A 178 26.81 6.57 -13.26
CA PRO A 178 28.13 7.10 -13.56
C PRO A 178 29.13 6.79 -12.44
N THR A 179 30.37 6.46 -12.79
CA THR A 179 31.44 6.25 -11.80
C THR A 179 32.10 7.56 -11.36
N VAL A 180 31.67 8.69 -11.92
CA VAL A 180 32.16 10.04 -11.65
C VAL A 180 30.96 10.94 -11.43
N ALA A 181 30.99 11.74 -10.38
CA ALA A 181 29.93 12.68 -10.04
C ALA A 181 30.49 13.99 -9.51
N GLU A 182 29.64 15.02 -9.42
CA GLU A 182 29.92 16.19 -8.58
C GLU A 182 29.97 15.73 -7.12
N GLN A 183 30.96 16.21 -6.37
CA GLN A 183 31.11 15.91 -4.96
C GLN A 183 31.42 17.18 -4.14
N VAL A 184 30.98 17.17 -2.89
CA VAL A 184 31.23 18.23 -1.90
C VAL A 184 31.97 17.64 -0.70
N GLN A 185 32.96 18.37 -0.18
CA GLN A 185 33.61 18.01 1.08
C GLN A 185 32.89 18.72 2.24
N ILE A 186 32.34 17.94 3.17
CA ILE A 186 31.48 18.45 4.23
C ILE A 186 32.15 18.28 5.60
N HIS A 187 32.00 19.31 6.43
CA HIS A 187 32.18 19.24 7.87
C HIS A 187 30.85 19.54 8.57
N ILE A 188 30.60 18.93 9.72
CA ILE A 188 29.36 19.06 10.48
C ILE A 188 29.61 19.48 11.93
N ILE A 189 28.64 20.15 12.52
CA ILE A 189 28.49 20.30 13.97
C ILE A 189 27.05 19.91 14.29
N PHE A 190 26.86 18.99 15.22
CA PHE A 190 25.55 18.56 15.70
C PHE A 190 25.30 19.10 17.10
N VAL A 191 24.16 19.74 17.34
CA VAL A 191 23.79 20.32 18.64
C VAL A 191 22.33 20.01 18.97
N GLU A 192 21.95 20.14 20.23
CA GLU A 192 20.60 19.80 20.68
C GLU A 192 19.59 20.90 20.30
N THR A 193 20.00 22.17 20.38
CA THR A 193 19.09 23.31 20.23
C THR A 193 19.39 24.17 19.00
N PHE A 194 18.37 24.87 18.53
CA PHE A 194 18.51 25.83 17.44
C PHE A 194 19.42 26.99 17.83
N GLU A 195 19.33 27.43 19.08
CA GLU A 195 20.13 28.52 19.64
C GLU A 195 21.62 28.18 19.66
N GLU A 196 22.01 26.96 20.03
CA GLU A 196 23.40 26.49 19.98
C GLU A 196 23.92 26.45 18.54
N ALA A 197 23.07 26.07 17.59
CA ALA A 197 23.45 26.03 16.17
C ALA A 197 23.72 27.46 15.65
N GLU A 198 22.85 28.42 15.99
CA GLU A 198 23.04 29.82 15.64
C GLU A 198 24.23 30.48 16.37
N GLU A 199 24.52 30.05 17.60
CA GLU A 199 25.73 30.47 18.32
C GLU A 199 26.99 30.01 17.59
N ALA A 200 27.08 28.73 17.23
CA ALA A 200 28.21 28.17 16.49
C ALA A 200 28.42 28.91 15.16
N ARG A 201 27.35 29.22 14.44
CA ARG A 201 27.40 30.02 13.19
C ARG A 201 27.88 31.44 13.43
N SER A 202 27.42 32.09 14.50
CA SER A 202 27.84 33.44 14.87
C SER A 202 29.32 33.50 15.21
N ARG A 203 29.83 32.49 15.95
CA ARG A 203 31.26 32.33 16.28
C ARG A 203 32.12 32.09 15.04
N TRP A 204 31.66 31.22 14.13
CA TRP A 204 32.30 31.02 12.84
C TRP A 204 32.35 32.33 12.02
N ALA A 205 31.25 33.08 11.96
CA ALA A 205 31.19 34.37 11.28
C ALA A 205 32.08 35.44 11.92
N ALA A 206 32.38 35.32 13.22
CA ALA A 206 33.34 36.15 13.93
C ALA A 206 34.81 35.76 13.67
N GLY A 207 35.05 34.67 12.92
CA GLY A 207 36.37 34.23 12.47
C GLY A 207 36.97 33.06 13.26
N GLU A 208 36.20 32.42 14.14
CA GLU A 208 36.65 31.19 14.80
C GLU A 208 36.76 30.02 13.81
N ASP A 209 37.70 29.11 14.06
CA ASP A 209 37.88 27.93 13.22
C ASP A 209 36.72 26.94 13.40
N PHE A 210 36.18 26.45 12.29
CA PHE A 210 35.03 25.53 12.31
C PHE A 210 35.37 24.20 13.00
N GLY A 211 36.60 23.70 12.83
CA GLY A 211 37.02 22.45 13.46
C GLY A 211 37.19 22.58 14.97
N ASP A 212 37.65 23.74 15.45
CA ASP A 212 37.70 24.03 16.88
C ASP A 212 36.28 24.12 17.47
N LEU A 213 35.36 24.80 16.79
CA LEU A 213 33.94 24.84 17.18
C LEU A 213 33.32 23.44 17.19
N ALA A 214 33.66 22.59 16.23
CA ALA A 214 33.15 21.21 16.19
C ALA A 214 33.63 20.38 17.38
N ARG A 215 34.91 20.51 17.77
CA ARG A 215 35.44 19.81 18.96
C ARG A 215 34.81 20.30 20.26
N GLU A 216 34.47 21.58 20.32
CA GLU A 216 33.92 22.21 21.52
C GLU A 216 32.43 21.94 21.68
N LEU A 217 31.66 22.05 20.59
CA LEU A 217 30.20 22.14 20.64
C LEU A 217 29.48 20.89 20.11
N SER A 218 30.12 20.08 19.28
CA SER A 218 29.42 18.97 18.60
C SER A 218 29.10 17.84 19.58
N LEU A 219 27.83 17.43 19.58
CA LEU A 219 27.34 16.22 20.24
C LEU A 219 27.64 14.94 19.45
N ASP A 220 28.03 15.06 18.18
CA ASP A 220 28.65 13.95 17.45
C ASP A 220 30.13 13.86 17.84
N GLU A 221 30.44 12.97 18.79
CA GLU A 221 31.79 12.80 19.33
C GLU A 221 32.79 12.36 18.24
N ILE A 222 32.36 11.54 17.26
CA ILE A 222 33.26 10.95 16.26
C ILE A 222 33.75 12.02 15.30
N THR A 223 32.82 12.77 14.71
CA THR A 223 33.18 13.85 13.78
C THR A 223 33.68 15.07 14.54
N GLY A 224 33.13 15.35 15.74
CA GLY A 224 33.55 16.43 16.62
C GLY A 224 35.05 16.40 16.91
N GLU A 225 35.59 15.27 17.37
CA GLU A 225 37.03 15.11 17.62
C GLU A 225 37.88 15.36 16.35
N GLN A 226 37.34 15.04 15.18
CA GLN A 226 37.96 15.21 13.85
C GLN A 226 37.72 16.61 13.25
N GLY A 227 37.29 17.59 14.06
CA GLY A 227 37.01 18.94 13.57
C GLY A 227 35.79 19.00 12.63
N GLY A 228 34.80 18.16 12.91
CA GLY A 228 33.56 18.01 12.17
C GLY A 228 33.73 17.30 10.83
N GLU A 229 34.91 16.82 10.44
CA GLU A 229 35.14 16.27 9.12
C GLU A 229 34.30 15.01 8.87
N LEU A 230 33.42 15.08 7.88
CA LEU A 230 32.59 13.95 7.44
C LEU A 230 33.13 13.34 6.13
N GLY A 231 33.76 14.17 5.28
CA GLY A 231 34.44 13.73 4.06
C GLY A 231 33.74 14.18 2.78
N TRP A 232 34.05 13.47 1.68
CA TRP A 232 33.51 13.76 0.35
C TRP A 232 32.21 12.99 0.12
N PHE A 233 31.17 13.69 -0.33
CA PHE A 233 29.88 13.11 -0.66
C PHE A 233 29.49 13.46 -2.09
N PRO A 234 29.06 12.47 -2.90
CA PRO A 234 28.50 12.73 -4.20
C PRO A 234 27.05 13.21 -4.13
N GLN A 235 26.63 13.87 -5.20
CA GLN A 235 25.22 14.10 -5.44
C GLN A 235 24.54 12.78 -5.82
N GLY A 236 23.31 12.56 -5.35
CA GLY A 236 22.50 11.40 -5.76
C GLY A 236 22.14 10.44 -4.62
N GLY A 237 21.88 10.96 -3.42
CA GLY A 237 21.19 10.20 -2.37
C GLY A 237 22.11 9.40 -1.45
N THR A 238 23.35 9.83 -1.25
CA THR A 238 24.21 9.35 -0.16
C THR A 238 24.02 10.15 1.14
N LEU A 239 23.38 11.31 1.06
CA LEU A 239 23.09 12.19 2.18
C LEU A 239 21.56 12.28 2.40
N ASN A 240 21.16 12.74 3.59
CA ASN A 240 19.78 13.15 3.81
C ASN A 240 19.39 14.24 2.78
N PRO A 241 18.18 14.21 2.18
CA PRO A 241 17.80 15.14 1.12
C PRO A 241 17.96 16.63 1.48
N GLU A 242 17.65 17.04 2.71
CA GLU A 242 17.81 18.43 3.15
C GLU A 242 19.28 18.82 3.27
N VAL A 243 20.09 17.91 3.83
CA VAL A 243 21.55 18.11 3.95
C VAL A 243 22.22 18.13 2.57
N GLU A 244 21.83 17.24 1.66
CA GLU A 244 22.34 17.21 0.29
C GLU A 244 21.99 18.52 -0.43
N PHE A 245 20.73 18.94 -0.37
CA PHE A 245 20.29 20.19 -0.99
C PHE A 245 21.08 21.40 -0.49
N GLU A 246 21.25 21.54 0.82
CA GLU A 246 22.02 22.63 1.42
C GLU A 246 23.51 22.54 1.03
N ALA A 247 24.14 21.36 1.10
CA ALA A 247 25.56 21.19 0.78
C ALA A 247 25.88 21.54 -0.68
N PHE A 248 25.06 21.09 -1.62
CA PHE A 248 25.27 21.38 -3.04
C PHE A 248 24.90 22.82 -3.40
N SER A 249 24.00 23.47 -2.66
CA SER A 249 23.66 24.89 -2.85
C SER A 249 24.65 25.87 -2.23
N LEU A 250 25.37 25.46 -1.19
CA LEU A 250 26.26 26.33 -0.42
C LEU A 250 27.57 26.67 -1.19
N ALA A 251 28.06 27.90 -1.08
CA ALA A 251 29.36 28.25 -1.65
C ALA A 251 30.52 27.63 -0.84
N THR A 252 31.61 27.27 -1.52
CA THR A 252 32.82 26.77 -0.85
C THR A 252 33.31 27.76 0.21
N GLY A 253 33.60 27.24 1.39
CA GLY A 253 34.03 27.98 2.57
C GLY A 253 32.90 28.46 3.48
N ASN A 254 31.63 28.42 3.06
CA ASN A 254 30.51 28.91 3.85
C ASN A 254 29.89 27.82 4.76
N VAL A 255 29.05 28.28 5.71
CA VAL A 255 28.27 27.45 6.64
C VAL A 255 26.76 27.61 6.37
N SER A 256 26.02 26.50 6.38
CA SER A 256 24.57 26.45 6.16
C SER A 256 23.77 27.13 7.27
N GLN A 257 22.46 27.28 7.07
CA GLN A 257 21.52 27.48 8.19
C GLN A 257 21.43 26.20 9.05
N PRO A 258 20.89 26.25 10.29
CA PRO A 258 20.58 25.07 11.07
C PRO A 258 19.58 24.18 10.33
N ILE A 259 19.93 22.91 10.19
CA ILE A 259 19.14 21.86 9.53
C ILE A 259 18.60 20.96 10.63
N THR A 260 17.28 20.75 10.68
CA THR A 260 16.66 19.90 11.71
C THR A 260 17.05 18.44 11.53
N PHE A 261 17.47 17.80 12.63
CA PHE A 261 17.57 16.35 12.69
C PHE A 261 16.31 15.79 13.34
N VAL A 262 15.50 15.09 12.56
CA VAL A 262 14.26 14.46 13.03
C VAL A 262 14.52 12.97 13.25
N GLY A 263 14.18 12.50 14.44
CA GLY A 263 14.16 11.08 14.76
C GLY A 263 12.85 10.69 15.45
N GLU A 264 12.86 9.56 16.13
CA GLU A 264 11.68 9.05 16.81
C GLU A 264 11.83 9.15 18.33
N GLU A 265 10.82 9.71 19.00
CA GLU A 265 10.75 9.76 20.46
C GLU A 265 9.69 8.79 20.97
N ALA A 266 10.04 7.99 21.98
CA ALA A 266 9.13 7.03 22.57
C ALA A 266 7.99 7.73 23.31
N THR A 267 6.74 7.38 22.98
CA THR A 267 5.59 7.86 23.75
C THR A 267 5.24 6.91 24.89
N PRO A 268 4.57 7.39 25.96
CA PRO A 268 4.00 6.51 26.99
C PRO A 268 3.03 5.46 26.44
N GLN A 269 2.48 5.69 25.24
CA GLN A 269 1.57 4.82 24.52
C GLN A 269 2.29 3.78 23.65
N GLY A 270 3.63 3.80 23.57
CA GLY A 270 4.47 2.80 22.91
C GLY A 270 4.73 3.06 21.42
N GLU A 271 3.91 3.87 20.75
CA GLU A 271 4.13 4.27 19.36
C GLU A 271 5.15 5.42 19.31
N PRO A 272 6.30 5.26 18.64
CA PRO A 272 7.24 6.35 18.47
C PRO A 272 6.61 7.48 17.64
N VAL A 273 6.91 8.74 17.99
CA VAL A 273 6.46 9.90 17.23
C VAL A 273 7.66 10.67 16.67
N PRO A 274 7.57 11.22 15.45
CA PRO A 274 8.62 12.08 14.92
C PRO A 274 8.86 13.30 15.82
N ALA A 275 10.11 13.50 16.22
CA ALA A 275 10.54 14.60 17.06
C ALA A 275 11.86 15.18 16.55
N ILE A 276 12.06 16.49 16.72
CA ILE A 276 13.35 17.13 16.45
C ILE A 276 14.29 16.72 17.59
N LEU A 277 15.33 15.96 17.26
CA LEU A 277 16.34 15.49 18.21
C LEU A 277 17.58 16.40 18.26
N GLY A 278 17.69 17.33 17.32
CA GLY A 278 18.77 18.31 17.29
C GLY A 278 18.86 19.05 15.96
N TYR A 279 19.99 19.72 15.77
CA TYR A 279 20.28 20.51 14.59
C TYR A 279 21.70 20.25 14.09
N TYR A 280 21.85 20.13 12.77
CA TYR A 280 23.15 20.18 12.11
C TYR A 280 23.41 21.57 11.56
N ILE A 281 24.66 22.01 11.63
CA ILE A 281 25.20 23.01 10.71
C ILE A 281 26.30 22.37 9.89
N ILE A 282 26.31 22.64 8.59
CA ILE A 282 27.28 22.06 7.67
C ILE A 282 28.18 23.15 7.10
N LYS A 283 29.46 22.84 6.94
CA LYS A 283 30.42 23.65 6.19
C LYS A 283 30.86 22.89 4.96
N VAL A 284 30.81 23.53 3.80
CA VAL A 284 31.38 22.97 2.57
C VAL A 284 32.79 23.49 2.42
N SER A 285 33.79 22.65 2.67
CA SER A 285 35.21 23.04 2.62
C SER A 285 35.77 23.04 1.20
N ASP A 286 35.28 22.15 0.33
CA ASP A 286 35.67 22.07 -1.07
C ASP A 286 34.56 21.50 -1.97
N LYS A 287 34.66 21.71 -3.28
CA LYS A 287 33.75 21.19 -4.30
C LYS A 287 34.52 20.67 -5.52
N ALA A 288 34.15 19.49 -6.00
CA ALA A 288 34.72 18.88 -7.18
C ALA A 288 33.62 18.61 -8.22
N ALA A 289 33.69 19.28 -9.37
CA ALA A 289 32.70 19.13 -10.45
C ALA A 289 32.67 17.71 -11.05
N ALA A 290 33.79 16.98 -10.94
CA ALA A 290 33.91 15.61 -11.41
C ALA A 290 34.97 14.89 -10.60
N ARG A 291 34.55 13.97 -9.74
CA ARG A 291 35.43 13.11 -8.92
C ARG A 291 34.94 11.66 -8.98
N GLU A 292 35.88 10.72 -9.05
CA GLU A 292 35.57 9.29 -8.99
C GLU A 292 34.85 8.97 -7.68
N LEU A 293 33.79 8.18 -7.79
CA LEU A 293 33.07 7.66 -6.64
C LEU A 293 33.90 6.59 -5.96
N ASP A 294 33.96 6.64 -4.63
CA ASP A 294 34.43 5.49 -3.87
C ASP A 294 33.41 4.33 -3.97
N GLU A 295 33.86 3.14 -3.60
CA GLU A 295 33.05 1.92 -3.72
C GLU A 295 31.77 1.96 -2.89
N ALA A 296 31.82 2.53 -1.68
CA ALA A 296 30.66 2.61 -0.80
C ALA A 296 29.60 3.56 -1.38
N SER A 297 30.02 4.74 -1.82
CA SER A 297 29.16 5.71 -2.50
C SER A 297 28.55 5.15 -3.78
N LEU A 298 29.36 4.50 -4.63
CA LEU A 298 28.88 3.89 -5.86
C LEU A 298 27.84 2.80 -5.58
N ASN A 299 28.07 1.95 -4.58
CA ASN A 299 27.13 0.90 -4.20
C ASN A 299 25.84 1.46 -3.58
N ALA A 300 25.92 2.53 -2.79
CA ALA A 300 24.76 3.21 -2.24
C ALA A 300 23.88 3.80 -3.35
N ILE A 301 24.47 4.54 -4.29
CA ILE A 301 23.74 5.13 -5.42
C ILE A 301 23.12 4.03 -6.31
N LYS A 302 23.87 2.96 -6.60
CA LYS A 302 23.33 1.80 -7.33
C LYS A 302 22.15 1.15 -6.62
N SER A 303 22.22 1.02 -5.30
CA SER A 303 21.14 0.43 -4.50
C SER A 303 19.89 1.30 -4.53
N ASN A 304 20.05 2.63 -4.51
CA ASN A 304 18.95 3.60 -4.54
C ASN A 304 18.43 3.93 -5.94
N ALA A 305 19.10 3.48 -7.00
CA ALA A 305 18.80 3.88 -8.38
C ALA A 305 17.35 3.61 -8.80
N LEU A 306 16.76 2.48 -8.37
CA LEU A 306 15.36 2.19 -8.65
C LEU A 306 14.40 3.13 -7.91
N ALA A 307 14.64 3.38 -6.61
CA ALA A 307 13.79 4.26 -5.81
C ALA A 307 13.80 5.70 -6.36
N GLU A 308 14.98 6.20 -6.75
CA GLU A 308 15.11 7.51 -7.38
C GLU A 308 14.37 7.58 -8.72
N TRP A 309 14.50 6.53 -9.54
CA TRP A 309 13.75 6.43 -10.78
C TRP A 309 12.23 6.42 -10.54
N ILE A 310 11.73 5.64 -9.57
CA ILE A 310 10.31 5.61 -9.20
C ILE A 310 9.83 6.99 -8.77
N SER A 311 10.60 7.71 -7.95
CA SER A 311 10.28 9.06 -7.49
C SER A 311 10.06 10.02 -8.66
N VAL A 312 10.97 10.01 -9.63
CA VAL A 312 10.87 10.83 -10.85
C VAL A 312 9.71 10.38 -11.74
N GLU A 313 9.57 9.07 -11.96
CA GLU A 313 8.55 8.50 -12.83
C GLU A 313 7.15 8.77 -12.28
N ARG A 314 6.94 8.64 -10.97
CA ARG A 314 5.67 8.93 -10.29
C ARG A 314 5.12 10.32 -10.63
N GLY A 315 5.99 11.32 -10.80
CA GLY A 315 5.60 12.69 -11.20
C GLY A 315 4.94 12.79 -12.58
N LYS A 316 5.04 11.75 -13.41
CA LYS A 316 4.42 11.65 -14.74
C LYS A 316 3.03 11.01 -14.71
N HIS A 317 2.63 10.42 -13.58
CA HIS A 317 1.40 9.65 -13.44
C HIS A 317 0.42 10.32 -12.48
N THR A 318 -0.87 10.17 -12.75
CA THR A 318 -1.92 10.60 -11.82
C THR A 318 -2.18 9.49 -10.80
N VAL A 319 -1.73 9.69 -9.58
CA VAL A 319 -1.95 8.74 -8.47
C VAL A 319 -3.06 9.25 -7.55
N LYS A 320 -4.04 8.41 -7.25
CA LYS A 320 -5.09 8.68 -6.25
C LYS A 320 -5.27 7.48 -5.34
N TRP A 321 -5.32 7.75 -4.04
CA TRP A 321 -5.74 6.77 -3.04
C TRP A 321 -7.17 7.04 -2.61
N HIS A 322 -7.94 5.98 -2.55
CA HIS A 322 -9.37 5.99 -2.36
C HIS A 322 -9.75 5.22 -1.10
N GLY A 323 -10.95 5.52 -0.59
CA GLY A 323 -11.50 4.91 0.61
C GLY A 323 -12.99 5.17 0.66
N PHE A 324 -13.62 4.87 1.80
CA PHE A 324 -15.09 4.91 1.90
C PHE A 324 -15.66 6.33 1.75
N ASN A 325 -14.89 7.37 2.11
CA ASN A 325 -15.34 8.76 2.11
C ASN A 325 -14.53 9.66 1.15
N ASN A 326 -14.31 9.19 -0.09
CA ASN A 326 -13.65 9.98 -1.15
C ASN A 326 -12.18 10.33 -0.86
N GLY A 327 -11.46 9.36 -0.30
CA GLY A 327 -10.03 9.41 0.02
C GLY A 327 -9.67 8.31 1.02
N PHE A 328 -8.39 7.98 1.13
CA PHE A 328 -7.92 7.04 2.15
C PHE A 328 -7.88 7.74 3.51
N ASP A 329 -8.95 7.59 4.29
CA ASP A 329 -9.15 8.25 5.59
C ASP A 329 -8.94 7.29 6.77
N SER A 330 -8.96 7.83 7.99
CA SER A 330 -8.79 7.05 9.22
C SER A 330 -9.89 6.01 9.42
N TYR A 331 -11.10 6.23 8.88
CA TYR A 331 -12.16 5.23 8.89
C TYR A 331 -11.84 4.03 8.00
N THR A 332 -11.32 4.29 6.80
CA THR A 332 -10.87 3.26 5.86
C THR A 332 -9.71 2.47 6.45
N ASP A 333 -8.69 3.14 7.00
CA ASP A 333 -7.57 2.49 7.69
C ASP A 333 -8.05 1.60 8.86
N ALA A 334 -8.90 2.14 9.74
CA ALA A 334 -9.45 1.37 10.87
C ALA A 334 -10.26 0.15 10.40
N TRP A 335 -11.03 0.28 9.33
CA TRP A 335 -11.79 -0.83 8.77
C TRP A 335 -10.88 -1.93 8.19
N ILE A 336 -9.79 -1.55 7.50
CA ILE A 336 -8.77 -2.47 6.98
C ILE A 336 -8.10 -3.21 8.14
N ARG A 337 -7.62 -2.49 9.15
CA ARG A 337 -7.00 -3.10 10.35
C ARG A 337 -7.96 -4.05 11.05
N PHE A 338 -9.24 -3.71 11.11
CA PHE A 338 -10.26 -4.61 11.62
C PHE A 338 -10.45 -5.87 10.74
N GLN A 339 -10.28 -5.79 9.42
CA GLN A 339 -10.25 -7.00 8.57
C GLN A 339 -9.01 -7.85 8.85
N MET A 340 -7.84 -7.23 9.00
CA MET A 340 -6.58 -7.92 9.26
C MET A 340 -6.57 -8.66 10.61
N ALA A 341 -7.27 -8.14 11.61
CA ALA A 341 -7.36 -8.74 12.95
C ALA A 341 -8.34 -9.93 13.03
N LYS A 342 -9.03 -10.28 11.94
CA LYS A 342 -9.93 -11.44 11.95
C LYS A 342 -9.11 -12.74 11.91
N PRO A 343 -9.55 -13.76 12.68
CA PRO A 343 -8.85 -15.03 12.78
C PRO A 343 -8.93 -15.88 11.53
#